data_AF-A0A558GHP8-F1
#
_entry.id   AF-A0A558GHP8-F1
#
_cell.length_a   1.000
_cell.length_b   1.000
_cell.length_c   1.000
_cell.angle_alpha   90.00
_cell.angle_beta   90.00
_cell.angle_gamma   90.00
#
_symmetry.space_group_name_H-M   'P 1'
#
loop_
_entity.id
_entity.type
_entity.pdbx_description
1 polymer ?
#
loop_
_entity_poly.entity_id
_entity_poly.type
_entity_poly.pdbx_seq_one_letter_code
_entity_poly.pdbx_strand_id
1 'polypeptide(L)'
;MMWLFLAAACLLSQPASVTRLESPKPRSLAPAAVFLGVGCCVFFGRPTVVVAVGCIVACALWFANDLAAARRQRRGAEALASYFGSIAAELRAGSTTAGALRRGADALPDSTPESLRDALSTAAGLAAQGGSPAVALTAPEVKRYAALLTLSGRHGVALASLIEQAQSQLDTARRHAGETAASLQGPQATAVILACLPLAGILMGGAMGADSLGFLLGGGLGGMLLDVGVALVCAGFAWSRLILRKAAQ
;
A
#
# COMPACT_ATOMS: atom_id res chain seq x y z
N MET A 1 0.73 36.52 0.18
CA MET A 1 0.37 35.16 0.62
C MET A 1 0.94 34.02 -0.25
N MET A 2 1.96 34.25 -1.12
CA MET A 2 2.54 33.17 -1.95
C MET A 2 3.37 32.14 -1.14
N TRP A 3 4.07 32.62 -0.11
CA TRP A 3 5.05 31.83 0.66
C TRP A 3 4.41 30.75 1.55
N LEU A 4 3.18 30.94 2.01
CA LEU A 4 2.44 29.92 2.78
C LEU A 4 2.07 28.71 1.91
N PHE A 5 1.75 28.93 0.62
CA PHE A 5 1.50 27.83 -0.32
C PHE A 5 2.79 27.07 -0.69
N LEU A 6 3.92 27.77 -0.80
CA LEU A 6 5.23 27.12 -0.98
C LEU A 6 5.63 26.30 0.26
N ALA A 7 5.38 26.82 1.47
CA ALA A 7 5.58 26.06 2.71
C ALA A 7 4.64 24.85 2.80
N ALA A 8 3.36 24.99 2.47
CA ALA A 8 2.41 23.88 2.45
C ALA A 8 2.77 22.81 1.40
N ALA A 9 3.26 23.21 0.22
CA ALA A 9 3.78 22.30 -0.78
C ALA A 9 5.04 21.55 -0.29
N CYS A 10 5.95 22.22 0.43
CA CYS A 10 7.07 21.59 1.13
C CYS A 10 6.64 20.65 2.27
N LEU A 11 5.53 20.95 2.98
CA LEU A 11 4.99 20.05 4.02
C LEU A 11 4.18 18.88 3.44
N LEU A 12 3.64 18.97 2.23
CA LEU A 12 3.05 17.84 1.50
C LEU A 12 4.13 16.97 0.83
N SER A 13 5.28 17.55 0.49
CA SER A 13 6.50 16.83 0.12
C SER A 13 7.36 16.49 1.36
N GLN A 14 6.73 15.84 2.35
CA GLN A 14 7.43 15.27 3.50
C GLN A 14 8.63 14.42 3.05
N PRO A 15 9.78 14.53 3.74
CA PRO A 15 11.04 14.00 3.27
C PRO A 15 11.00 12.48 3.19
N ALA A 16 11.68 11.93 2.17
CA ALA A 16 11.96 10.50 2.11
C ALA A 16 12.75 10.10 3.36
N SER A 17 12.12 9.31 4.23
CA SER A 17 12.81 8.73 5.38
C SER A 17 13.97 7.87 4.89
N VAL A 18 15.15 8.16 5.44
CA VAL A 18 16.44 7.68 4.94
C VAL A 18 16.51 6.14 4.99
N THR A 19 17.19 5.54 4.02
CA THR A 19 17.49 4.09 3.85
C THR A 19 16.48 3.19 3.08
N ARG A 20 16.36 3.41 1.76
CA ARG A 20 16.76 2.35 0.80
C ARG A 20 17.01 2.90 -0.62
N LEU A 21 18.23 2.70 -1.13
CA LEU A 21 18.54 2.83 -2.56
C LEU A 21 18.06 1.55 -3.26
N GLU A 22 17.23 1.66 -4.30
CA GLU A 22 17.28 0.86 -5.56
C GLU A 22 16.07 1.14 -6.48
N SER A 23 16.38 1.69 -7.66
CA SER A 23 15.81 1.39 -9.00
C SER A 23 14.28 1.55 -9.31
N PRO A 24 13.92 1.83 -10.58
CA PRO A 24 12.81 2.74 -10.87
C PRO A 24 11.44 2.04 -10.95
N LYS A 25 10.49 2.52 -10.14
CA LYS A 25 9.07 2.27 -10.38
C LYS A 25 8.63 3.07 -11.62
N PRO A 26 7.75 2.53 -12.50
CA PRO A 26 7.23 3.28 -13.64
C PRO A 26 6.67 4.62 -13.17
N ARG A 27 7.05 5.69 -13.87
CA ARG A 27 6.74 7.08 -13.51
C ARG A 27 5.26 7.20 -13.18
N SER A 28 4.95 7.34 -11.89
CA SER A 28 3.60 7.69 -11.48
C SER A 28 3.27 9.01 -12.15
N LEU A 29 2.28 9.00 -13.04
CA LEU A 29 1.79 10.20 -13.71
C LEU A 29 0.95 11.08 -12.75
N ALA A 30 0.72 10.63 -11.51
CA ALA A 30 -0.04 11.37 -10.51
C ALA A 30 0.45 12.81 -10.24
N PRO A 31 1.74 13.10 -9.96
CA PRO A 31 2.20 14.48 -9.81
C PRO A 31 2.04 15.27 -11.11
N ALA A 32 2.36 14.69 -12.28
CA ALA A 32 2.23 15.39 -13.56
C ALA A 32 0.77 15.74 -13.89
N ALA A 33 -0.17 14.83 -13.62
CA ALA A 33 -1.60 15.07 -13.80
C ALA A 33 -2.16 16.10 -12.80
N VAL A 34 -1.67 16.10 -11.55
CA VAL A 34 -2.01 17.12 -10.55
C VAL A 34 -1.48 18.49 -10.99
N PHE A 35 -0.22 18.60 -11.43
CA PHE A 35 0.34 19.85 -11.94
C PHE A 35 -0.37 20.34 -13.22
N LEU A 36 -0.73 19.45 -14.14
CA LEU A 36 -1.47 19.78 -15.36
C LEU A 36 -2.90 20.26 -15.04
N GLY A 37 -3.60 19.59 -14.11
CA GLY A 37 -4.94 19.99 -13.67
C GLY A 37 -4.95 21.33 -12.93
N VAL A 38 -3.98 21.56 -12.03
CA VAL A 38 -3.81 22.85 -11.36
C VAL A 38 -3.47 23.95 -12.36
N GLY A 39 -2.57 23.69 -13.31
CA GLY A 39 -2.19 24.66 -14.35
C GLY A 39 -3.36 25.06 -15.26
N CYS A 40 -4.22 24.11 -15.65
CA CYS A 40 -5.37 24.39 -16.51
C CYS A 40 -6.49 25.17 -15.79
N CYS A 41 -6.74 24.85 -14.51
CA CYS A 41 -7.85 25.45 -13.76
C CYS A 41 -7.56 26.86 -13.20
N VAL A 42 -6.29 27.25 -13.02
CA VAL A 42 -5.92 28.62 -12.59
C VAL A 42 -6.35 29.69 -13.62
N PHE A 43 -6.64 29.30 -14.87
CA PHE A 43 -7.02 30.20 -15.96
C PHE A 43 -8.47 30.74 -15.88
N PHE A 44 -9.36 30.16 -15.06
CA PHE A 44 -10.79 30.52 -15.01
C PHE A 44 -11.33 30.82 -13.58
N GLY A 45 -11.09 32.04 -13.10
CA GLY A 45 -12.08 32.82 -12.34
C GLY A 45 -12.29 32.57 -10.83
N ARG A 46 -12.01 31.40 -10.25
CA ARG A 46 -12.21 31.16 -8.79
C ARG A 46 -11.10 30.28 -8.15
N PRO A 47 -10.01 30.87 -7.62
CA PRO A 47 -8.84 30.10 -7.17
C PRO A 47 -9.10 29.18 -5.97
N THR A 48 -9.97 29.54 -5.02
CA THR A 48 -10.23 28.72 -3.82
C THR A 48 -10.91 27.39 -4.16
N VAL A 49 -11.91 27.40 -5.05
CA VAL A 49 -12.61 26.17 -5.47
C VAL A 49 -11.66 25.23 -6.22
N VAL A 50 -10.76 25.78 -7.03
CA VAL A 50 -9.72 25.01 -7.74
C VAL A 50 -8.74 24.34 -6.76
N VAL A 51 -8.32 25.05 -5.72
CA VAL A 51 -7.43 24.49 -4.68
C VAL A 51 -8.14 23.38 -3.91
N ALA A 52 -9.37 23.59 -3.43
CA ALA A 52 -10.15 22.57 -2.72
C ALA A 52 -10.34 21.29 -3.56
N VAL A 53 -10.76 21.43 -4.82
CA VAL A 53 -10.93 20.29 -5.75
C VAL A 53 -9.59 19.60 -6.02
N GLY A 54 -8.51 20.35 -6.23
CA GLY A 54 -7.16 19.81 -6.41
C GLY A 54 -6.70 18.99 -5.20
N CYS A 55 -6.92 19.48 -3.98
CA CYS A 55 -6.62 18.79 -2.73
C CYS A 55 -7.46 17.51 -2.55
N ILE A 56 -8.77 17.57 -2.83
CA ILE A 56 -9.66 16.39 -2.79
C ILE A 56 -9.20 15.33 -3.78
N VAL A 57 -8.92 15.70 -5.04
CA VAL A 57 -8.45 14.78 -6.08
C VAL A 57 -7.08 14.20 -5.72
N ALA A 58 -6.14 15.01 -5.25
CA ALA A 58 -4.83 14.53 -4.82
C ALA A 58 -4.94 13.54 -3.64
N CYS A 59 -5.78 13.83 -2.64
CA CYS A 59 -6.02 12.93 -1.51
C CYS A 59 -6.72 11.64 -1.95
N ALA A 60 -7.72 11.72 -2.83
CA ALA A 60 -8.43 10.56 -3.38
C ALA A 60 -7.50 9.66 -4.22
N LEU A 61 -6.64 10.25 -5.06
CA LEU A 61 -5.64 9.52 -5.84
C LEU A 61 -4.57 8.89 -4.94
N TRP A 62 -4.12 9.57 -3.88
CA TRP A 62 -3.20 9.01 -2.89
C TRP A 62 -3.83 7.84 -2.14
N PHE A 63 -5.08 7.99 -1.68
CA PHE A 63 -5.86 6.94 -1.03
C PHE A 63 -6.09 5.73 -1.93
N ALA A 64 -6.51 5.93 -3.20
CA ALA A 64 -6.73 4.86 -4.15
C ALA A 64 -5.44 4.10 -4.49
N ASN A 65 -4.33 4.82 -4.71
CA ASN A 65 -3.01 4.21 -4.91
C ASN A 65 -2.53 3.45 -3.68
N ASP A 66 -2.84 3.93 -2.47
CA ASP A 66 -2.46 3.24 -1.24
C ASP A 66 -3.30 1.98 -0.98
N LEU A 67 -4.63 2.04 -1.13
CA LEU A 67 -5.47 0.86 -1.07
C LEU A 67 -5.06 -0.17 -2.12
N ALA A 68 -4.68 0.28 -3.33
CA ALA A 68 -4.11 -0.59 -4.35
C ALA A 68 -2.76 -1.18 -3.92
N ALA A 69 -1.87 -0.41 -3.27
CA ALA A 69 -0.60 -0.90 -2.75
C ALA A 69 -0.79 -1.93 -1.63
N ALA A 70 -1.67 -1.67 -0.66
CA ALA A 70 -2.02 -2.60 0.41
C ALA A 70 -2.65 -3.90 -0.14
N ARG A 71 -3.53 -3.80 -1.14
CA ARG A 71 -4.10 -4.96 -1.85
C ARG A 71 -3.01 -5.76 -2.60
N ARG A 72 -2.05 -5.09 -3.25
CA ARG A 72 -0.91 -5.75 -3.92
C ARG A 72 -0.02 -6.50 -2.92
N GLN A 73 0.30 -5.89 -1.79
CA GLN A 73 1.09 -6.53 -0.72
C GLN A 73 0.39 -7.77 -0.14
N ARG A 74 -0.93 -7.69 0.11
CA ARG A 74 -1.72 -8.85 0.57
C ARG A 74 -1.66 -10.01 -0.43
N ARG A 75 -1.93 -9.73 -1.72
CA ARG A 75 -1.83 -10.73 -2.80
C ARG A 75 -0.43 -11.35 -2.91
N GLY A 76 0.62 -10.54 -2.80
CA GLY A 76 2.00 -11.04 -2.77
C GLY A 76 2.28 -11.98 -1.59
N ALA A 77 1.84 -11.63 -0.38
CA ALA A 77 1.99 -12.45 0.81
C ALA A 77 1.14 -13.74 0.81
N GLU A 78 -0.04 -13.70 0.19
CA GLU A 78 -0.89 -14.87 -0.05
C GLU A 78 -0.24 -15.82 -1.06
N ALA A 79 0.19 -15.31 -2.23
CA ALA A 79 0.89 -16.08 -3.25
C ALA A 79 2.19 -16.71 -2.71
N LEU A 80 3.01 -15.96 -1.97
CA LEU A 80 4.25 -16.46 -1.41
C LEU A 80 4.02 -17.54 -0.32
N ALA A 81 2.93 -17.45 0.44
CA ALA A 81 2.57 -18.50 1.40
C ALA A 81 2.04 -19.77 0.73
N SER A 82 1.28 -19.63 -0.36
CA SER A 82 0.86 -20.76 -1.20
C SER A 82 2.07 -21.47 -1.82
N TYR A 83 3.02 -20.70 -2.36
CA TYR A 83 4.31 -21.16 -2.90
C TYR A 83 5.16 -21.89 -1.85
N PHE A 84 5.28 -21.37 -0.62
CA PHE A 84 5.99 -22.08 0.45
C PHE A 84 5.28 -23.37 0.88
N GLY A 85 3.96 -23.39 0.90
CA GLY A 85 3.18 -24.60 1.18
C GLY A 85 3.42 -25.71 0.16
N SER A 86 3.41 -25.39 -1.14
CA SER A 86 3.68 -26.36 -2.20
C SER A 86 5.12 -26.87 -2.16
N ILE A 87 6.11 -26.00 -1.98
CA ILE A 87 7.52 -26.40 -1.86
C ILE A 87 7.80 -27.24 -0.60
N ALA A 88 7.18 -26.93 0.53
CA ALA A 88 7.34 -27.75 1.74
C ALA A 88 6.77 -29.16 1.54
N ALA A 89 5.62 -29.30 0.86
CA ALA A 89 5.05 -30.60 0.52
C ALA A 89 5.95 -31.38 -0.46
N GLU A 90 6.43 -30.72 -1.51
CA GLU A 90 7.39 -31.27 -2.50
C GLU A 90 8.66 -31.81 -1.85
N LEU A 91 9.31 -31.01 -1.00
CA LEU A 91 10.58 -31.38 -0.36
C LEU A 91 10.39 -32.53 0.65
N ARG A 92 9.26 -32.56 1.37
CA ARG A 92 8.91 -33.71 2.23
C ARG A 92 8.63 -34.99 1.44
N ALA A 93 8.11 -34.87 0.21
CA ALA A 93 7.96 -35.99 -0.72
C ALA A 93 9.29 -36.44 -1.38
N GLY A 94 10.43 -35.87 -0.98
CA GLY A 94 11.76 -36.20 -1.52
C GLY A 94 12.07 -35.56 -2.88
N SER A 95 11.31 -34.54 -3.30
CA SER A 95 11.59 -33.77 -4.52
C SER A 95 12.95 -33.07 -4.43
N THR A 96 13.64 -32.93 -5.57
CA THR A 96 14.84 -32.09 -5.64
C THR A 96 14.47 -30.62 -5.43
N THR A 97 15.39 -29.82 -4.91
CA THR A 97 15.14 -28.38 -4.70
C THR A 97 14.73 -27.67 -5.99
N ALA A 98 15.39 -27.97 -7.12
CA ALA A 98 15.01 -27.45 -8.43
C ALA A 98 13.61 -27.91 -8.89
N GLY A 99 13.23 -29.17 -8.64
CA GLY A 99 11.90 -29.70 -8.96
C GLY A 99 10.81 -29.02 -8.13
N ALA A 100 11.04 -28.90 -6.81
CA ALA A 100 10.15 -28.23 -5.88
C ALA A 100 9.94 -26.76 -6.24
N LEU A 101 11.03 -26.00 -6.48
CA LEU A 101 10.95 -24.59 -6.88
C LEU A 101 10.16 -24.39 -8.18
N ARG A 102 10.32 -25.30 -9.16
CA ARG A 102 9.57 -25.25 -10.42
C ARG A 102 8.09 -25.52 -10.21
N ARG A 103 7.71 -26.66 -9.60
CA ARG A 103 6.29 -26.99 -9.36
C ARG A 103 5.60 -25.98 -8.43
N GLY A 104 6.35 -25.36 -7.52
CA GLY A 104 5.87 -24.21 -6.74
C GLY A 104 5.56 -22.99 -7.61
N ALA A 105 6.42 -22.65 -8.57
CA ALA A 105 6.23 -21.53 -9.49
C ALA A 105 5.06 -21.78 -10.47
N ASP A 106 4.91 -23.01 -10.95
CA ASP A 106 3.81 -23.44 -11.82
C ASP A 106 2.46 -23.39 -11.09
N ALA A 107 2.44 -23.59 -9.76
CA ALA A 107 1.25 -23.52 -8.91
C ALA A 107 0.86 -22.11 -8.43
N LEU A 108 1.54 -21.04 -8.90
CA LEU A 108 1.27 -19.66 -8.46
C LEU A 108 -0.08 -19.12 -8.99
N PRO A 109 -1.02 -18.69 -8.09
CA PRO A 109 -2.34 -18.18 -8.49
C PRO A 109 -2.28 -17.00 -9.46
N ASP A 110 -3.23 -16.89 -10.39
CA ASP A 110 -3.29 -15.81 -11.40
C ASP A 110 -3.30 -14.39 -10.80
N SER A 111 -3.76 -14.25 -9.56
CA SER A 111 -3.76 -12.98 -8.80
C SER A 111 -2.37 -12.52 -8.33
N THR A 112 -1.33 -13.34 -8.52
CA THR A 112 0.07 -13.05 -8.17
C THR A 112 0.61 -11.85 -8.97
N PRO A 113 1.26 -10.86 -8.35
CA PRO A 113 1.93 -9.78 -9.09
C PRO A 113 2.97 -10.34 -10.07
N GLU A 114 2.98 -9.87 -11.32
CA GLU A 114 3.88 -10.41 -12.36
C GLU A 114 5.36 -10.35 -11.96
N SER A 115 5.80 -9.27 -11.33
CA SER A 115 7.18 -9.12 -10.84
C SER A 115 7.57 -10.17 -9.78
N LEU A 116 6.60 -10.73 -9.04
CA LEU A 116 6.83 -11.82 -8.10
C LEU A 116 6.83 -13.18 -8.83
N ARG A 117 5.91 -13.38 -9.78
CA ARG A 117 5.87 -14.59 -10.62
C ARG A 117 7.18 -14.76 -11.39
N ASP A 118 7.63 -13.71 -12.07
CA ASP A 118 8.85 -13.69 -12.88
C ASP A 118 10.13 -13.95 -12.06
N ALA A 119 10.24 -13.33 -10.88
CA ALA A 119 11.35 -13.58 -9.96
C ALA A 119 11.39 -15.03 -9.45
N LEU A 120 10.23 -15.63 -9.14
CA LEU A 120 10.13 -17.02 -8.67
C LEU A 120 10.37 -18.04 -9.80
N SER A 121 9.86 -17.79 -11.01
CA SER A 121 10.14 -18.65 -12.18
C SER A 121 11.62 -18.57 -12.60
N THR A 122 12.22 -17.38 -12.55
CA THR A 122 13.66 -17.20 -12.82
C THR A 122 14.51 -17.90 -11.76
N ALA A 123 14.14 -17.81 -10.48
CA ALA A 123 14.81 -18.57 -9.40
C ALA A 123 14.73 -20.08 -9.62
N ALA A 124 13.56 -20.61 -10.01
CA ALA A 124 13.40 -22.03 -10.36
C ALA A 124 14.24 -22.45 -11.58
N GLY A 125 14.31 -21.61 -12.60
CA GLY A 125 15.15 -21.81 -13.79
C GLY A 125 16.64 -21.85 -13.46
N LEU A 126 17.13 -20.95 -12.60
CA LEU A 126 18.51 -20.95 -12.11
C LEU A 126 18.83 -22.20 -11.29
N ALA A 127 17.94 -22.61 -10.38
CA ALA A 127 18.13 -23.84 -9.59
C ALA A 127 18.22 -25.08 -10.48
N ALA A 128 17.41 -25.16 -11.55
CA ALA A 128 17.46 -26.27 -12.51
C ALA A 128 18.76 -26.31 -13.33
N GLN A 129 19.48 -25.19 -13.46
CA GLN A 129 20.79 -25.09 -14.09
C GLN A 129 21.96 -25.29 -13.11
N GLY A 130 21.69 -25.58 -11.83
CA GLY A 130 22.70 -25.65 -10.77
C GLY A 130 23.22 -24.27 -10.31
N GLY A 131 22.62 -23.18 -10.77
CA GLY A 131 22.91 -21.82 -10.33
C GLY A 131 22.26 -21.48 -8.98
N SER A 132 22.62 -20.33 -8.42
CA SER A 132 22.04 -19.87 -7.15
C SER A 132 20.66 -19.21 -7.37
N PRO A 133 19.55 -19.82 -6.90
CA PRO A 133 18.20 -19.24 -7.08
C PRO A 133 18.02 -17.92 -6.34
N ALA A 134 18.84 -17.65 -5.32
CA ALA A 134 18.77 -16.43 -4.52
C ALA A 134 19.09 -15.15 -5.32
N VAL A 135 19.81 -15.26 -6.45
CA VAL A 135 20.22 -14.11 -7.29
C VAL A 135 19.02 -13.44 -7.95
N ALA A 136 17.99 -14.19 -8.34
CA ALA A 136 16.76 -13.65 -8.94
C ALA A 136 15.82 -12.97 -7.91
N LEU A 137 16.05 -13.17 -6.62
CA LEU A 137 15.12 -12.81 -5.54
C LEU A 137 15.53 -11.49 -4.86
N THR A 138 15.66 -10.43 -5.65
CA THR A 138 16.12 -9.11 -5.23
C THR A 138 15.05 -8.29 -4.50
N ALA A 139 13.77 -8.48 -4.83
CA ALA A 139 12.67 -7.69 -4.28
C ALA A 139 12.53 -7.87 -2.74
N PRO A 140 12.19 -6.81 -1.98
CA PRO A 140 12.23 -6.83 -0.51
C PRO A 140 11.31 -7.88 0.12
N GLU A 141 10.22 -8.25 -0.56
CA GLU A 141 9.25 -9.27 -0.15
C GLU A 141 9.86 -10.70 -0.17
N VAL A 142 10.76 -10.97 -1.12
CA VAL A 142 11.43 -12.28 -1.27
C VAL A 142 12.87 -12.30 -0.78
N LYS A 143 13.47 -11.14 -0.43
CA LYS A 143 14.86 -11.04 0.06
C LYS A 143 15.13 -11.92 1.29
N ARG A 144 14.14 -12.12 2.17
CA ARG A 144 14.27 -13.04 3.32
C ARG A 144 14.30 -14.51 2.89
N TYR A 145 13.58 -14.87 1.83
CA TYR A 145 13.60 -16.21 1.23
C TYR A 145 14.91 -16.47 0.45
N ALA A 146 15.42 -15.46 -0.26
CA ALA A 146 16.74 -15.51 -0.90
C ALA A 146 17.85 -15.86 0.12
N ALA A 147 17.79 -15.28 1.32
CA ALA A 147 18.71 -15.60 2.40
C ALA A 147 18.57 -17.05 2.91
N LEU A 148 17.35 -17.59 3.03
CA LEU A 148 17.13 -19.00 3.40
C LEU A 148 17.66 -19.97 2.35
N LEU A 149 17.42 -19.70 1.06
CA LEU A 149 17.97 -20.47 -0.05
C LEU A 149 19.51 -20.44 -0.06
N THR A 150 20.11 -19.27 0.16
CA THR A 150 21.57 -19.12 0.26
C THR A 150 22.14 -19.89 1.45
N LEU A 151 21.47 -19.84 2.61
CA LEU A 151 21.87 -20.55 3.81
C LEU A 151 21.82 -22.08 3.60
N SER A 152 20.71 -22.58 3.04
CA SER A 152 20.55 -24.00 2.69
C SER A 152 21.61 -24.46 1.69
N GLY A 153 21.79 -23.73 0.59
CA GLY A 153 22.77 -24.08 -0.45
C GLY A 153 24.23 -24.03 0.02
N ARG A 154 24.59 -23.11 0.93
CA ARG A 154 25.97 -22.98 1.43
C ARG A 154 26.31 -23.90 2.60
N HIS A 155 25.33 -24.27 3.42
CA HIS A 155 25.55 -25.04 4.66
C HIS A 155 24.90 -26.43 4.66
N GLY A 156 24.24 -26.84 3.58
CA GLY A 156 23.56 -28.15 3.50
C GLY A 156 22.33 -28.29 4.40
N VAL A 157 21.86 -27.20 5.01
CA VAL A 157 20.69 -27.22 5.90
C VAL A 157 19.44 -27.57 5.10
N ALA A 158 18.64 -28.52 5.59
CA ALA A 158 17.42 -28.97 4.92
C ALA A 158 16.47 -27.79 4.65
N LEU A 159 16.23 -27.49 3.36
CA LEU A 159 15.39 -26.37 2.95
C LEU A 159 13.95 -26.50 3.46
N ALA A 160 13.45 -27.73 3.61
CA ALA A 160 12.11 -28.01 4.13
C ALA A 160 11.90 -27.40 5.52
N SER A 161 12.77 -27.68 6.50
CA SER A 161 12.60 -27.19 7.87
C SER A 161 12.72 -25.66 7.96
N LEU A 162 13.57 -25.04 7.15
CA LEU A 162 13.66 -23.57 7.05
C LEU A 162 12.37 -22.94 6.50
N ILE A 163 11.76 -23.56 5.48
CA ILE A 163 10.49 -23.09 4.90
C ILE A 163 9.34 -23.33 5.88
N GLU A 164 9.29 -24.47 6.57
CA GLU A 164 8.29 -24.77 7.59
C GLU A 164 8.35 -23.79 8.77
N GLN A 165 9.56 -23.46 9.25
CA GLN A 165 9.74 -22.48 10.30
C GLN A 165 9.34 -21.06 9.84
N ALA A 166 9.60 -20.71 8.58
CA ALA A 166 9.12 -19.46 7.99
C ALA A 166 7.58 -19.44 7.85
N GLN A 167 6.97 -20.56 7.44
CA GLN A 167 5.51 -20.71 7.33
C GLN A 167 4.84 -20.59 8.70
N SER A 168 5.39 -21.21 9.74
CA SER A 168 4.92 -21.10 11.13
C SER A 168 5.01 -19.66 11.67
N GLN A 169 6.10 -18.94 11.38
CA GLN A 169 6.21 -17.51 11.69
C GLN A 169 5.14 -16.67 10.97
N LEU A 170 4.87 -16.96 9.69
CA LEU A 170 3.82 -16.29 8.92
C LEU A 170 2.41 -16.59 9.47
N ASP A 171 2.13 -17.81 9.92
CA ASP A 171 0.83 -18.18 10.45
C ASP A 171 0.57 -17.55 11.82
N THR A 172 1.56 -17.55 12.72
CA THR A 172 1.50 -16.85 14.00
C THR A 172 1.26 -15.34 13.80
N ALA A 173 1.99 -14.71 12.87
CA ALA A 173 1.81 -13.29 12.55
C ALA A 173 0.39 -12.99 11.98
N ARG A 174 -0.17 -13.89 11.16
CA ARG A 174 -1.55 -13.77 10.65
C ARG A 174 -2.60 -13.89 11.75
N ARG A 175 -2.42 -14.82 12.70
CA ARG A 175 -3.32 -14.99 13.85
C ARG A 175 -3.36 -13.72 14.71
N HIS A 176 -2.21 -13.18 15.09
CA HIS A 176 -2.14 -11.93 15.85
C HIS A 176 -2.72 -10.72 15.09
N ALA A 177 -2.52 -10.64 13.78
CA ALA A 177 -3.17 -9.61 12.95
C ALA A 177 -4.70 -9.77 12.90
N GLY A 178 -5.22 -11.00 12.94
CA GLY A 178 -6.65 -11.28 13.03
C GLY A 178 -7.25 -10.93 14.40
N GLU A 179 -6.57 -11.34 15.47
CA GLU A 179 -6.96 -11.08 16.87
C GLU A 179 -7.00 -9.56 17.18
N THR A 180 -5.98 -8.82 16.74
CA THR A 180 -5.93 -7.36 16.87
C THR A 180 -6.99 -6.68 16.01
N ALA A 181 -7.23 -7.13 14.78
CA ALA A 181 -8.31 -6.61 13.93
C ALA A 181 -9.70 -6.86 14.55
N ALA A 182 -9.93 -8.01 15.17
CA ALA A 182 -11.18 -8.32 15.89
C ALA A 182 -11.37 -7.39 17.12
N SER A 183 -10.31 -7.20 17.91
CA SER A 183 -10.31 -6.32 19.09
C SER A 183 -10.59 -4.85 18.75
N LEU A 184 -10.28 -4.42 17.52
CA LEU A 184 -10.48 -3.05 17.04
C LEU A 184 -11.83 -2.78 16.36
N GLN A 185 -12.73 -3.77 16.26
CA GLN A 185 -14.03 -3.57 15.59
C GLN A 185 -14.93 -2.54 16.31
N GLY A 186 -14.95 -2.55 17.65
CA GLY A 186 -15.71 -1.58 18.44
C GLY A 186 -15.27 -0.12 18.20
N PRO A 187 -13.98 0.21 18.40
CA PRO A 187 -13.44 1.54 18.09
C PRO A 187 -13.57 1.97 16.63
N GLN A 188 -13.51 1.04 15.67
CA GLN A 188 -13.71 1.37 14.25
C GLN A 188 -15.17 1.75 13.95
N ALA A 189 -16.15 1.09 14.55
CA ALA A 189 -17.56 1.39 14.33
C ALA A 189 -17.91 2.83 14.76
N THR A 190 -17.45 3.27 15.93
CA THR A 190 -17.67 4.64 16.40
C THR A 190 -16.91 5.68 15.57
N ALA A 191 -15.68 5.37 15.14
CA ALA A 191 -14.92 6.23 14.23
C ALA A 191 -15.62 6.43 12.88
N VAL A 192 -16.26 5.38 12.32
CA VAL A 192 -17.06 5.48 11.09
C VAL A 192 -18.30 6.37 11.31
N ILE A 193 -19.02 6.21 12.43
CA ILE A 193 -20.17 7.06 12.75
C ILE A 193 -19.77 8.54 12.85
N LEU A 194 -18.67 8.85 13.55
CA LEU A 194 -18.15 10.22 13.65
C LEU A 194 -17.65 10.76 12.31
N ALA A 195 -17.05 9.92 11.45
CA ALA A 195 -16.63 10.30 10.10
C ALA A 195 -17.80 10.57 9.14
N CYS A 196 -18.99 10.00 9.39
CA CYS A 196 -20.22 10.29 8.64
C CYS A 196 -20.96 11.54 9.12
N LEU A 197 -20.67 12.04 10.34
CA LEU A 197 -21.33 13.22 10.92
C LEU A 197 -21.28 14.48 10.03
N PRO A 198 -20.18 14.81 9.30
CA PRO A 198 -20.15 15.95 8.40
C PRO A 198 -21.15 15.84 7.24
N LEU A 199 -21.38 14.63 6.69
CA LEU A 199 -22.38 14.43 5.65
C LEU A 199 -23.79 14.65 6.20
N ALA A 200 -24.08 14.15 7.41
CA ALA A 200 -25.36 14.39 8.07
C ALA A 200 -25.61 15.88 8.31
N GLY A 201 -24.59 16.64 8.72
CA GLY A 201 -24.66 18.09 8.89
C GLY A 201 -24.97 18.84 7.58
N ILE A 202 -24.30 18.49 6.48
CA ILE A 202 -24.57 19.08 5.15
C ILE A 202 -25.99 18.75 4.69
N LEU A 203 -26.43 17.51 4.86
CA LEU A 203 -27.76 17.06 4.45
C LEU A 203 -28.88 17.77 5.25
N MET A 204 -28.67 17.93 6.57
CA MET A 204 -29.59 18.67 7.44
C MET A 204 -29.62 20.16 7.11
N GLY A 205 -28.47 20.79 6.84
CA GLY A 205 -28.40 22.19 6.41
C GLY A 205 -29.15 22.44 5.10
N GLY A 206 -29.00 21.54 4.12
CA GLY A 206 -29.78 21.58 2.87
C GLY A 206 -31.28 21.40 3.10
N ALA A 207 -31.69 20.48 3.99
CA ALA A 207 -33.09 20.26 4.35
C ALA A 207 -33.74 21.47 5.06
N MET A 208 -32.95 22.29 5.77
CA MET A 208 -33.39 23.56 6.36
C MET A 208 -33.45 24.72 5.35
N GLY A 209 -33.19 24.48 4.05
CA GLY A 209 -33.24 25.49 3.00
C GLY A 209 -32.01 26.40 2.93
N ALA A 210 -30.93 26.08 3.64
CA ALA A 210 -29.68 26.81 3.50
C ALA A 210 -28.97 26.42 2.19
N ASP A 211 -28.69 27.38 1.31
CA ASP A 211 -27.86 27.20 0.11
C ASP A 211 -26.38 27.02 0.48
N SER A 212 -26.11 25.91 1.16
CA SER A 212 -24.81 25.56 1.71
C SER A 212 -23.80 25.30 0.61
N LEU A 213 -24.26 24.73 -0.52
CA LEU A 213 -23.44 24.51 -1.71
C LEU A 213 -23.11 25.83 -2.41
N GLY A 214 -24.08 26.72 -2.61
CA GLY A 214 -23.84 28.06 -3.14
C GLY A 214 -22.92 28.90 -2.25
N PHE A 215 -23.01 28.78 -0.92
CA PHE A 215 -22.09 29.44 0.01
C PHE A 215 -20.66 28.88 -0.06
N LEU A 216 -20.49 27.56 -0.03
CA LEU A 216 -19.17 26.90 -0.09
C LEU A 216 -18.47 27.13 -1.45
N LEU A 217 -19.21 27.02 -2.56
CA LEU A 217 -18.70 27.24 -3.92
C LEU A 217 -18.64 28.73 -4.31
N GLY A 218 -19.35 29.59 -3.58
CA GLY A 218 -19.39 31.04 -3.76
C GLY A 218 -18.05 31.74 -3.52
N GLY A 219 -17.09 31.10 -2.86
CA GLY A 219 -15.78 31.68 -2.55
C GLY A 219 -15.80 32.62 -1.35
N GLY A 220 -14.70 33.36 -1.13
CA GLY A 220 -14.54 34.16 0.08
C GLY A 220 -14.46 33.28 1.34
N LEU A 221 -15.23 33.62 2.38
CA LEU A 221 -15.26 32.86 3.64
C LEU A 221 -15.71 31.41 3.46
N GLY A 222 -16.71 31.14 2.60
CA GLY A 222 -17.16 29.77 2.32
C GLY A 222 -16.08 28.91 1.67
N GLY A 223 -15.28 29.51 0.77
CA GLY A 223 -14.12 28.86 0.16
C GLY A 223 -13.02 28.55 1.19
N MET A 224 -12.71 29.48 2.10
CA MET A 224 -11.75 29.23 3.18
C MET A 224 -12.21 28.11 4.13
N LEU A 225 -13.51 28.05 4.44
CA LEU A 225 -14.08 26.99 5.28
C LEU A 225 -14.02 25.62 4.59
N LEU A 226 -14.25 25.58 3.27
CA LEU A 226 -14.09 24.39 2.43
C LEU A 226 -12.63 23.89 2.45
N ASP A 227 -11.66 24.77 2.21
CA ASP A 227 -10.22 24.45 2.23
C ASP A 227 -9.78 23.90 3.60
N VAL A 228 -10.21 24.54 4.70
CA VAL A 228 -9.92 24.09 6.07
C VAL A 228 -10.56 22.72 6.35
N GLY A 229 -11.82 22.51 5.94
CA GLY A 229 -12.51 21.23 6.10
C GLY A 229 -11.81 20.09 5.35
N VAL A 230 -11.42 20.32 4.09
CA VAL A 230 -10.65 19.36 3.29
C VAL A 230 -9.30 19.06 3.94
N ALA A 231 -8.57 20.09 4.39
CA ALA A 231 -7.29 19.92 5.07
C ALA A 231 -7.43 19.09 6.36
N LEU A 232 -8.46 19.33 7.16
CA LEU A 232 -8.71 18.60 8.41
C LEU A 232 -9.06 17.13 8.16
N VAL A 233 -9.87 16.83 7.14
CA VAL A 233 -10.19 15.45 6.72
C VAL A 233 -8.93 14.74 6.20
N CYS A 234 -8.12 15.40 5.37
CA CYS A 234 -6.86 14.85 4.88
C CYS A 234 -5.88 14.55 6.02
N ALA A 235 -5.77 15.47 7.00
CA ALA A 235 -4.91 15.32 8.17
C ALA A 235 -5.38 14.18 9.09
N GLY A 236 -6.68 14.12 9.41
CA GLY A 236 -7.26 13.05 10.23
C GLY A 236 -7.09 11.67 9.59
N PHE A 237 -7.26 11.58 8.27
CA PHE A 237 -7.03 10.35 7.53
C PHE A 237 -5.54 9.94 7.52
N ALA A 238 -4.62 10.88 7.26
CA ALA A 238 -3.19 10.63 7.33
C ALA A 238 -2.75 10.18 8.74
N TRP A 239 -3.33 10.76 9.79
CA TRP A 239 -3.05 10.43 11.19
C TRP A 239 -3.54 9.04 11.58
N SER A 240 -4.81 8.71 11.29
CA SER A 240 -5.37 7.36 11.48
C SER A 240 -4.50 6.30 10.79
N ARG A 241 -4.09 6.61 9.56
CA ARG A 241 -3.24 5.76 8.73
C ARG A 241 -1.79 5.65 9.22
N LEU A 242 -1.28 6.63 9.99
CA LEU A 242 0.01 6.57 10.69
C LEU A 242 -0.08 5.74 11.99
N ILE A 243 -1.21 5.81 12.71
CA ILE A 243 -1.49 4.95 13.87
C ILE A 243 -1.56 3.48 13.43
N LEU A 244 -2.35 3.14 12.40
CA LEU A 244 -2.46 1.77 11.90
C LEU A 244 -1.11 1.19 11.44
N ARG A 245 -0.25 2.01 10.83
CA ARG A 245 1.11 1.59 10.44
C ARG A 245 2.01 1.32 11.64
N LYS A 246 1.89 2.11 12.73
CA LYS A 246 2.64 1.88 13.98
C LYS A 246 2.11 0.70 14.79
N ALA A 247 0.81 0.43 14.76
CA ALA A 247 0.19 -0.70 15.46
C ALA A 247 0.44 -2.07 14.78
N ALA A 248 0.98 -2.06 13.55
CA ALA A 248 1.33 -3.25 12.79
C ALA A 248 2.85 -3.55 12.77
N GLN A 249 3.62 -2.83 13.60
CA GLN A 249 5.07 -3.04 13.82
C GLN A 249 5.33 -3.58 15.22
#